data_AF-A0A353DJC1-F1
#
_entry.id   AF-A0A353DJC1-F1
#
_cell.length_a   1.000
_cell.length_b   1.000
_cell.length_c   1.000
_cell.angle_alpha   90.00
_cell.angle_beta   90.00
_cell.angle_gamma   90.00
#
_symmetry.space_group_name_H-M   'P 1'
#
loop_
_entity.id
_entity.type
_entity.pdbx_description
1 polymer ?
#
loop_
_entity_poly.entity_id
_entity_poly.type
_entity_poly.pdbx_seq_one_letter_code
_entity_poly.pdbx_strand_id
1 'polypeptide(L)' 'EAELTKIVEALEDPVEDLVRKDPKFKKLELNPDDYVDNPKAVVDILVKHKQLLQRPVLIKGKKAIIGRPKARIYDFLS' A
#
# COMPACT_ATOMS: atom_id res chain seq x y z
N GLU A 1 7.16 -0.51 11.42
CA GLU A 1 7.95 0.20 10.41
C GLU A 1 8.66 -0.79 9.49
N ALA A 2 9.59 -1.61 10.02
CA ALA A 2 10.40 -2.55 9.22
C ALA A 2 9.62 -3.49 8.26
N GLU A 3 8.46 -4.02 8.65
CA GLU A 3 7.66 -4.86 7.74
C GLU A 3 6.96 -4.06 6.63
N LEU A 4 6.52 -2.83 6.92
CA LEU A 4 5.89 -1.97 5.90
C LEU A 4 6.92 -1.54 4.86
N THR A 5 8.13 -1.20 5.29
CA THR A 5 9.24 -0.88 4.37
C THR A 5 9.51 -2.05 3.42
N LYS A 6 9.60 -3.29 3.94
CA LYS A 6 9.77 -4.48 3.09
C LYS A 6 8.65 -4.68 2.09
N ILE A 7 7.40 -4.42 2.50
CA ILE A 7 6.24 -4.53 1.60
C ILE A 7 6.35 -3.50 0.48
N VAL A 8 6.67 -2.25 0.82
CA VAL A 8 6.79 -1.14 -0.13
C VAL A 8 7.95 -1.37 -1.10
N GLU A 9 9.09 -1.89 -0.63
CA GLU A 9 10.25 -2.24 -1.47
C GLU A 9 9.97 -3.42 -2.41
N ALA A 10 9.13 -4.37 -1.99
CA ALA A 10 8.76 -5.53 -2.79
C ALA A 10 7.55 -5.27 -3.71
N LEU A 11 6.89 -4.12 -3.59
CA LEU A 11 5.63 -3.84 -4.27
C LEU A 11 5.83 -3.66 -5.77
N GLU A 12 5.07 -4.41 -6.57
CA GLU A 12 5.06 -4.25 -8.04
C GLU A 12 4.08 -3.16 -8.50
N ASP A 13 3.04 -2.89 -7.71
CA ASP A 13 2.11 -1.78 -7.93
C ASP A 13 2.71 -0.44 -7.44
N PRO A 14 2.19 0.72 -7.87
CA PRO A 14 2.60 2.01 -7.33
C PRO A 14 2.44 2.06 -5.80
N VAL A 15 3.43 2.62 -5.10
CA VAL A 15 3.48 2.63 -3.63
C VAL A 15 2.32 3.41 -3.01
N GLU A 16 1.84 4.44 -3.70
CA GLU A 16 0.67 5.24 -3.33
C GLU A 16 -0.63 4.42 -3.31
N ASP A 17 -0.72 3.33 -4.08
CA ASP A 17 -1.92 2.48 -4.12
C ASP A 17 -2.05 1.61 -2.87
N LEU A 18 -0.99 1.46 -2.07
CA LEU A 18 -1.09 0.91 -0.72
C LEU A 18 -1.93 1.79 0.22
N VAL A 19 -2.07 3.08 -0.10
CA VAL A 19 -2.90 4.01 0.68
C VAL A 19 -4.32 3.99 0.14
N ARG A 20 -5.24 3.54 0.97
CA ARG A 20 -6.66 3.46 0.66
C ARG A 20 -7.29 4.86 0.63
N LYS A 21 -7.65 5.30 -0.59
CA LYS A 21 -8.25 6.63 -0.89
C LYS A 21 -9.75 6.70 -0.55
N ASP A 22 -10.14 6.21 0.63
CA ASP A 22 -11.52 6.18 1.11
C ASP A 22 -11.98 7.51 1.73
N PRO A 23 -13.27 7.70 2.07
CA PRO A 23 -13.74 8.90 2.78
C PRO A 23 -12.99 9.20 4.09
N LYS A 24 -12.39 8.18 4.73
CA LYS A 24 -11.51 8.36 5.89
C LYS A 24 -10.22 9.09 5.57
N PHE A 25 -9.69 8.93 4.36
CA PHE A 25 -8.52 9.67 3.89
C PHE A 25 -8.82 11.17 3.81
N LYS A 26 -9.98 11.54 3.23
CA LYS A 26 -10.45 12.94 3.19
C LYS A 26 -10.65 13.54 4.58
N LYS A 27 -11.13 12.75 5.55
CA LYS A 27 -11.31 13.19 6.95
C LYS A 27 -10.00 13.46 7.69
N LEU A 28 -8.88 12.89 7.21
CA LEU A 28 -7.56 13.11 7.79
C LEU A 28 -6.84 14.30 7.15
N GLU A 29 -7.50 15.01 6.22
CA GLU A 29 -6.95 16.18 5.51
C GLU A 29 -5.59 15.89 4.85
N LEU A 30 -5.34 14.62 4.51
CA LEU A 30 -4.12 14.20 3.85
C LEU A 30 -4.17 14.63 2.37
N ASN A 31 -3.09 15.26 1.90
CA ASN A 31 -2.93 15.58 0.50
C ASN A 31 -2.35 14.34 -0.23
N PRO A 32 -3.00 13.82 -1.28
CA PRO A 32 -2.46 12.71 -2.06
C PRO A 32 -1.09 13.03 -2.65
N ASP A 33 -0.83 14.28 -3.06
CA ASP A 33 0.42 14.69 -3.70
C ASP A 33 1.64 14.64 -2.75
N ASP A 34 1.43 14.60 -1.43
CA ASP A 34 2.52 14.57 -0.44
C ASP A 34 3.26 13.21 -0.40
N TYR A 35 2.68 12.16 -0.99
CA TYR A 35 3.25 10.80 -0.95
C TYR A 35 3.33 10.08 -2.31
N VAL A 36 2.95 10.74 -3.40
CA VAL A 36 3.16 10.20 -4.77
C VAL A 36 4.66 10.04 -5.01
N ASP A 37 5.07 8.90 -5.60
CA ASP A 37 6.47 8.55 -5.87
C ASP A 37 7.41 8.60 -4.63
N ASN A 38 6.85 8.62 -3.41
CA ASN A 38 7.61 8.73 -2.17
C ASN A 38 7.33 7.56 -1.21
N PRO A 39 8.06 6.44 -1.37
CA PRO A 39 7.95 5.25 -0.51
C PRO A 39 8.00 5.55 0.99
N LYS A 40 8.87 6.48 1.39
CA LYS A 40 9.07 6.83 2.80
C LYS A 40 7.87 7.58 3.36
N ALA A 41 7.33 8.54 2.63
CA ALA A 41 6.12 9.26 3.03
C ALA A 41 4.91 8.32 3.15
N VAL A 42 4.78 7.36 2.23
CA VAL A 42 3.76 6.30 2.31
C VAL A 42 3.90 5.49 3.59
N VAL A 43 5.11 5.02 3.92
CA VAL A 43 5.36 4.28 5.17
C VAL A 43 5.00 5.12 6.39
N ASP A 44 5.40 6.39 6.44
CA ASP A 44 5.13 7.28 7.57
C ASP A 44 3.62 7.48 7.77
N ILE A 45 2.86 7.69 6.69
CA ILE A 45 1.40 7.80 6.73
C ILE A 45 0.77 6.49 7.22
N LEU A 46 1.22 5.34 6.71
CA LEU A 46 0.67 4.03 7.06
C LEU A 46 1.03 3.61 8.49
N VAL A 47 2.19 4.03 9.02
CA VAL A 47 2.57 3.82 10.41
C VAL A 47 1.67 4.63 11.34
N LYS A 48 1.40 5.90 11.01
CA LYS A 48 0.49 6.78 11.75
C LYS A 48 -0.97 6.34 11.63
N HIS A 49 -1.37 5.87 10.45
CA HIS A 49 -2.75 5.58 10.10
C HIS A 49 -2.91 4.19 9.46
N LYS A 50 -2.62 3.14 10.22
CA LYS A 50 -2.68 1.72 9.77
C LYS A 50 -4.00 1.31 9.11
N GLN A 51 -5.08 2.02 9.42
CA GLN A 51 -6.41 1.83 8.83
C GLN A 51 -6.51 2.22 7.34
N LEU A 52 -5.55 3.00 6.84
CA LEU A 52 -5.44 3.37 5.44
C LEU A 52 -4.71 2.31 4.63
N LEU A 53 -4.08 1.30 5.24
CA LEU A 53 -3.43 0.23 4.49
C LEU A 53 -4.45 -0.52 3.63
N GLN A 54 -4.18 -0.60 2.34
CA GLN A 54 -4.98 -1.35 1.38
C GLN A 54 -4.93 -2.85 1.71
N ARG A 55 -6.05 -3.55 1.56
CA ARG A 55 -6.13 -5.01 1.80
C ARG A 55 -7.04 -5.66 0.76
N PRO A 56 -6.73 -6.87 0.26
CA PRO A 56 -5.57 -7.70 0.62
C PRO A 56 -4.24 -7.24 -0.02
N VAL A 57 -3.14 -7.41 0.71
CA VAL A 57 -1.76 -7.33 0.18
C VAL A 57 -1.18 -8.73 0.23
N LEU A 58 -0.58 -9.18 -0.87
CA LEU A 58 0.03 -10.49 -0.96
C LEU A 58 1.54 -10.33 -1.08
N ILE A 59 2.27 -11.26 -0.49
CA ILE A 59 3.73 -11.29 -0.50
C ILE A 59 4.16 -12.71 -0.89
N LYS A 60 4.97 -12.85 -1.94
CA LYS A 60 5.53 -14.12 -2.41
C LYS A 60 7.02 -13.92 -2.68
N GLY A 61 7.87 -14.42 -1.77
CA GLY A 61 9.32 -14.24 -1.85
C GLY A 61 9.72 -12.77 -1.74
N LYS A 62 10.27 -12.20 -2.83
CA LYS A 62 10.70 -10.79 -2.92
C LYS A 62 9.70 -9.89 -3.64
N LYS A 63 8.48 -10.38 -3.92
CA LYS A 63 7.44 -9.64 -4.63
C LYS A 63 6.22 -9.45 -3.73
N ALA A 64 5.57 -8.30 -3.87
CA ALA A 64 4.32 -7.97 -3.24
C ALA A 64 3.36 -7.33 -4.23
N ILE A 65 2.06 -7.62 -4.08
CA ILE A 65 1.01 -7.02 -4.91
C ILE A 65 -0.18 -6.58 -4.07
N ILE A 66 -0.94 -5.64 -4.61
CA ILE A 66 -2.28 -5.30 -4.14
C ILE A 66 -3.24 -6.28 -4.77
N GLY A 67 -3.89 -7.13 -3.95
CA GLY A 67 -4.80 -8.18 -4.41
C GLY A 67 -6.18 -7.68 -4.86
N ARG A 68 -6.25 -6.46 -5.40
CA ARG A 68 -7.46 -5.89 -6.01
C ARG A 68 -7.18 -5.54 -7.48
N PRO A 69 -8.04 -5.97 -8.41
CA PRO A 69 -9.20 -6.85 -8.23
C PRO A 69 -8.81 -8.27 -7.74
N LYS A 70 -9.73 -8.97 -7.06
CA LYS A 70 -9.47 -10.30 -6.45
C LYS A 70 -8.95 -11.34 -7.46
N ALA A 71 -9.24 -11.17 -8.76
CA ALA A 71 -8.73 -12.03 -9.81
C ALA A 71 -7.18 -12.10 -9.82
N ARG A 72 -6.49 -10.98 -9.56
CA ARG A 72 -5.02 -10.90 -9.52
C ARG A 72 -4.39 -11.81 -8.47
N ILE A 73 -5.15 -12.18 -7.44
CA ILE A 73 -4.69 -13.07 -6.38
C ILE A 73 -4.35 -14.46 -6.95
N TYR A 74 -5.20 -14.98 -7.85
CA TYR A 74 -5.02 -16.30 -8.41
C TYR A 74 -3.76 -16.36 -9.30
N ASP A 75 -3.56 -15.36 -10.15
CA ASP A 75 -2.40 -15.26 -11.02
C ASP A 75 -1.10 -15.15 -10.22
N PHE A 76 -1.11 -14.41 -9.11
CA PHE A 76 0.06 -14.23 -8.26
C PHE A 76 0.41 -15.46 -7.42
N LEU A 77 -0.60 -16.22 -6.98
CA LEU A 77 -0.41 -17.42 -6.17
C LEU A 77 -0.04 -18.65 -6.99
N SER A 78 -0.47 -18.71 -8.26
CA SER A 78 -0.07 -19.75 -9.22
C SER A 78 1.45 -19.81 -9.40
#